data_AF-T1IBE9-F1
#
_entry.id   AF-T1IBE9-F1
#
_cell.length_a   1.000
_cell.length_b   1.000
_cell.length_c   1.000
_cell.angle_alpha   90.00
_cell.angle_beta   90.00
_cell.angle_gamma   90.00
#
_symmetry.space_group_name_H-M   'P 1'
#
loop_
_entity.id
_entity.type
_entity.pdbx_description
1 polymer ?
#
loop_
_entity_poly.entity_id
_entity_poly.type
_entity_poly.pdbx_seq_one_letter_code
_entity_poly.pdbx_strand_id
1 'polypeptide(L)' 'INNNNISGWKSLDELTSNKKLATVYLEGNPIAKDPNYRRKIKLTVPWIKQIDATMT' A
#
# COMPACT_ATOMS: atom_id res chain seq x y z
N ILE A 1 2.49 -9.82 11.23
CA ILE A 1 1.68 -10.94 10.71
C ILE A 1 1.44 -10.67 9.24
N ASN A 2 2.16 -11.42 8.38
CA ASN A 2 2.11 -11.36 6.93
C ASN A 2 1.29 -12.57 6.48
N ASN A 3 0.07 -12.34 5.97
CA ASN A 3 -0.85 -13.26 5.27
C ASN A 3 -2.28 -12.69 5.27
N ASN A 4 -2.45 -11.36 5.20
CA ASN A 4 -3.76 -10.83 4.84
C ASN A 4 -3.87 -11.01 3.34
N ASN A 5 -4.88 -11.77 2.89
CA ASN A 5 -5.24 -11.91 1.48
C ASN A 5 -5.69 -10.55 0.91
N ILE A 6 -4.76 -9.60 0.78
CA ILE A 6 -4.97 -8.31 0.13
C ILE A 6 -4.93 -8.58 -1.38
N SER A 7 -5.99 -9.22 -1.85
CA SER A 7 -6.25 -9.47 -3.27
C SER A 7 -6.92 -8.27 -3.94
N GLY A 8 -7.39 -7.28 -3.17
CA GLY A 8 -8.14 -6.15 -3.68
C GLY A 8 -7.76 -4.82 -3.05
N TRP A 9 -7.84 -3.77 -3.86
CA TRP A 9 -7.67 -2.35 -3.49
C TRP A 9 -8.59 -1.90 -2.34
N LYS A 10 -9.65 -2.66 -2.02
CA LYS A 10 -10.50 -2.43 -0.85
C LYS A 10 -9.71 -2.40 0.47
N SER A 11 -8.67 -3.22 0.62
CA SER A 11 -7.84 -3.16 1.83
C SER A 11 -7.02 -1.87 1.91
N LEU A 12 -6.74 -1.23 0.77
CA LEU A 12 -6.11 0.08 0.72
C LEU A 12 -7.05 1.18 1.22
N ASP A 13 -8.36 1.05 0.97
CA ASP A 13 -9.36 1.99 1.49
C ASP A 13 -9.38 2.00 3.03
N GLU A 14 -9.16 0.85 3.67
CA GLU A 14 -8.99 0.79 5.14
C GLU A 14 -7.72 1.53 5.59
N LEU A 15 -6.64 1.50 4.80
CA LEU A 15 -5.42 2.27 5.08
C LEU A 15 -5.66 3.78 4.99
N THR A 16 -6.63 4.24 4.18
CA THR A 16 -7.00 5.66 4.11
C THR A 16 -7.58 6.18 5.43
N SER A 17 -8.13 5.30 6.26
CA SER A 17 -8.61 5.67 7.59
C SER A 17 -7.46 6.03 8.53
N ASN A 18 -6.25 5.50 8.28
CA ASN A 18 -5.07 5.75 9.09
C ASN A 18 -4.17 6.86 8.49
N LYS A 19 -4.51 8.11 8.80
CA LYS A 19 -3.74 9.30 8.39
C LYS A 19 -2.33 9.41 8.97
N LYS A 20 -1.98 8.58 9.95
CA LYS A 20 -0.63 8.54 10.55
C LYS A 20 0.28 7.51 9.88
N LEU A 21 -0.24 6.73 8.93
CA LEU A 21 0.50 5.69 8.25
C LEU A 21 1.61 6.29 7.38
N ALA A 22 2.87 6.12 7.79
CA ALA A 22 4.02 6.67 7.06
C ALA A 22 4.68 5.64 6.13
N THR A 23 4.67 4.37 6.50
CA THR A 23 5.37 3.29 5.78
C THR A 23 4.44 2.10 5.63
N VAL A 24 4.39 1.53 4.43
CA VAL A 24 3.63 0.29 4.15
C VAL A 24 4.54 -0.74 3.48
N TYR A 25 4.39 -2.00 3.89
CA TYR A 25 5.06 -3.15 3.30
C TYR A 25 4.02 -4.01 2.59
N LEU A 26 4.07 -4.03 1.26
CA LEU A 26 3.17 -4.76 0.38
C LEU A 26 3.91 -5.70 -0.58
N GLU A 27 5.25 -5.76 -0.52
CA GLU A 27 6.06 -6.78 -1.19
C GLU A 27 5.53 -8.19 -0.92
N GLY A 28 5.45 -9.01 -1.98
CA GLY A 28 4.90 -10.36 -1.92
C GLY A 28 3.37 -10.44 -2.07
N ASN A 29 2.63 -9.32 -2.06
CA ASN A 29 1.20 -9.34 -2.33
C ASN A 29 0.90 -9.31 -3.85
N PRO A 30 -0.23 -9.87 -4.31
CA PRO A 30 -0.63 -9.84 -5.72
C PRO A 30 -0.69 -8.43 -6.31
N ILE A 31 -1.04 -7.42 -5.50
CA ILE A 31 -1.07 -6.01 -5.91
C ILE A 31 0.30 -5.47 -6.31
N ALA A 32 1.39 -6.01 -5.77
CA ALA A 32 2.76 -5.61 -6.12
C ALA A 32 3.16 -6.10 -7.53
N LYS A 33 2.38 -7.00 -8.14
CA LYS A 33 2.57 -7.41 -9.54
C LYS A 33 2.09 -6.36 -10.55
N ASP A 34 1.24 -5.42 -10.13
CA ASP A 34 0.79 -4.33 -11.00
C ASP A 34 1.91 -3.28 -11.13
N PRO A 35 2.42 -2.96 -12.33
CA PRO A 35 3.46 -1.96 -12.51
C PRO A 35 3.09 -0.57 -11.94
N ASN A 36 1.81 -0.26 -11.89
CA ASN A 36 1.28 1.01 -11.39
C ASN A 36 0.94 0.98 -9.89
N TYR A 37 1.26 -0.09 -9.16
CA TYR A 37 0.77 -0.25 -7.79
C TYR A 37 1.21 0.89 -6.87
N ARG A 38 2.48 1.31 -6.96
CA ARG A 38 3.02 2.44 -6.18
C ARG A 38 2.27 3.74 -6.43
N ARG A 39 1.97 4.02 -7.71
CA ARG A 39 1.22 5.21 -8.11
C ARG A 39 -0.19 5.16 -7.56
N LYS A 40 -0.86 4.01 -7.66
CA LYS A 40 -2.20 3.81 -7.10
C LYS A 40 -2.21 3.95 -5.58
N ILE A 41 -1.22 3.39 -4.85
CA ILE A 41 -1.08 3.59 -3.40
C ILE A 41 -0.93 5.07 -3.06
N LYS A 42 -0.08 5.83 -3.78
CA LYS A 42 0.06 7.28 -3.57
C LYS A 42 -1.22 8.06 -3.85
N LEU A 43 -2.03 7.62 -4.81
CA LEU A 43 -3.31 8.27 -5.11
C LEU A 43 -4.35 7.99 -4.03
N THR A 44 -4.40 6.78 -3.51
CA THR A 44 -5.35 6.38 -2.47
C THR A 44 -4.91 6.86 -1.08
N VAL A 45 -3.62 6.77 -0.76
CA VAL A 45 -3.01 7.13 0.53
C VAL A 45 -1.89 8.18 0.31
N PRO A 46 -2.24 9.46 0.05
CA PRO A 46 -1.27 10.48 -0.36
C PRO A 46 -0.27 10.90 0.72
N TRP A 47 -0.52 10.57 2.00
CA TRP A 47 0.38 10.87 3.11
C TRP A 47 1.45 9.80 3.34
N ILE A 48 1.42 8.70 2.60
CA ILE A 48 2.43 7.64 2.74
C ILE A 48 3.78 8.16 2.24
N LYS A 49 4.84 7.92 3.02
CA LYS A 49 6.20 8.37 2.73
C LYS A 49 7.05 7.26 2.12
N GLN A 50 6.80 6.02 2.53
CA GLN A 50 7.59 4.86 2.12
C GLN A 50 6.68 3.72 1.71
N ILE A 51 7.00 3.12 0.57
CA ILE A 51 6.37 1.90 0.07
C ILE A 51 7.50 0.86 -0.06
N ASP A 52 7.34 -0.28 0.60
CA ASP A 52 8.28 -1.41 0.60
C ASP A 52 9.70 -1.00 1.06
N ALA A 53 9.77 -0.18 2.11
CA ALA A 53 11.02 0.44 2.60
C ALA A 53 11.83 1.25 1.57
N THR A 54 11.30 1.45 0.35
CA THR A 54 11.88 2.37 -0.61
C THR A 54 11.27 3.76 -0.43
N MET A 55 12.12 4.79 -0.49
CA MET A 55 11.65 6.19 -0.47
C MET A 55 10.86 6.46 -1.75
N THR A 56 9.66 7.04 -1.59
CA THR A 56 8.66 7.13 -2.66
C THR A 56 8.55 8.51 -3.28
#